data_AF-A0A3D6C741-F1
#
_entry.id   AF-A0A3D6C741-F1
#
_cell.length_a   1.000
_cell.length_b   1.000
_cell.length_c   1.000
_cell.angle_alpha   90.00
_cell.angle_beta   90.00
_cell.angle_gamma   90.00
#
_symmetry.space_group_name_H-M   'P 1'
#
loop_
_entity.id
_entity.type
_entity.pdbx_description
1 polymer ?
#
loop_
_entity_poly.entity_id
_entity_poly.type
_entity_poly.pdbx_seq_one_letter_code
_entity_poly.pdbx_strand_id
1 'polypeptide(L)'
;QDHALMTRKILSNIQSPRHLARVPDYAASHHEKPDGSGYPQGLLGDAVPLQARIMAIADIFEALTAKNRPYKQPMSPDEAGAILEKMKKGNEIDGDLYDLCRDNGIFSHPPVSDDSFDD
;
A
#
# COMPACT_ATOMS: atom_id res chain seq x y z
N GLN A 1 9.81 0.63 9.83
CA GLN A 1 9.54 -0.65 10.51
C GLN A 1 8.72 -0.48 11.78
N ASP A 2 9.13 0.39 12.72
CA ASP A 2 8.44 0.54 14.02
C ASP A 2 6.94 0.95 13.92
N HIS A 3 6.57 1.75 12.92
CA HIS A 3 5.19 2.24 12.79
C HIS A 3 4.16 1.14 12.48
N ALA A 4 4.53 0.08 11.76
CA ALA A 4 3.60 -1.01 11.41
C ALA A 4 3.21 -1.80 12.67
N LEU A 5 4.19 -2.10 13.52
CA LEU A 5 3.97 -2.72 14.83
C LEU A 5 3.19 -1.80 15.77
N MET A 6 3.53 -0.51 15.79
CA MET A 6 2.81 0.48 16.58
C MET A 6 1.34 0.60 16.16
N THR A 7 1.07 0.60 14.84
CA THR A 7 -0.28 0.59 14.28
C THR A 7 -1.09 -0.60 14.79
N ARG A 8 -0.51 -1.80 14.72
CA ARG A 8 -1.16 -3.00 15.28
C ARG A 8 -1.50 -2.82 16.74
N LYS A 9 -0.55 -2.30 17.54
CA LYS A 9 -0.73 -2.09 18.98
C LYS A 9 -1.85 -1.09 19.27
N ILE A 10 -1.89 0.04 18.58
CA ILE A 10 -2.94 1.06 18.76
C ILE A 10 -4.30 0.48 18.39
N LEU A 11 -4.43 -0.07 17.18
CA LEU A 11 -5.71 -0.56 16.67
C LEU A 11 -6.25 -1.77 17.43
N SER A 12 -5.38 -2.64 17.96
CA SER A 12 -5.79 -3.78 18.78
C SER A 12 -6.38 -3.37 20.15
N ASN A 13 -6.12 -2.14 20.59
CA ASN A 13 -6.72 -1.60 21.82
C ASN A 13 -8.07 -0.90 21.58
N ILE A 14 -8.48 -0.74 20.32
CA ILE A 14 -9.78 -0.17 19.97
C ILE A 14 -10.81 -1.29 19.97
N GLN A 15 -11.92 -1.10 20.69
CA GLN A 15 -13.08 -1.99 20.63
C GLN A 15 -13.77 -1.86 19.28
N SER A 16 -13.31 -2.64 18.32
CA SER A 16 -13.85 -2.66 16.97
C SER A 16 -15.05 -3.63 16.88
N PRO A 17 -16.11 -3.30 16.12
CA PRO A 17 -17.15 -4.25 15.75
C PRO A 17 -16.56 -5.52 15.12
N ARG A 18 -17.25 -6.66 15.25
CA ARG A 18 -16.75 -7.97 14.76
C ARG A 18 -16.29 -7.95 13.31
N HIS A 19 -16.97 -7.19 12.44
CA HIS A 19 -16.61 -7.10 11.02
C HIS A 19 -15.31 -6.31 10.76
N LEU A 20 -14.83 -5.52 11.72
CA LEU A 20 -13.56 -4.77 11.66
C LEU A 20 -12.45 -5.40 12.50
N ALA A 21 -12.69 -6.55 13.14
CA ALA A 21 -11.73 -7.17 14.06
C ALA A 21 -10.36 -7.49 13.42
N ARG A 22 -10.29 -7.61 12.09
CA ARG A 22 -9.07 -7.91 11.34
C ARG A 22 -8.33 -6.67 10.82
N VAL A 23 -8.91 -5.48 10.94
CA VAL A 23 -8.29 -4.21 10.52
C VAL A 23 -6.89 -4.01 11.12
N PRO A 24 -6.62 -4.32 12.41
CA PRO A 24 -5.27 -4.20 12.96
C PRO A 24 -4.24 -5.04 12.22
N ASP A 25 -4.61 -6.23 11.75
CA ASP A 25 -3.71 -7.12 11.00
C ASP A 25 -3.45 -6.57 9.59
N TYR A 26 -4.52 -6.16 8.89
CA TYR A 26 -4.40 -5.62 7.53
C TYR A 26 -3.54 -4.35 7.51
N ALA A 27 -3.81 -3.44 8.45
CA ALA A 27 -3.05 -2.20 8.58
C ALA A 27 -1.61 -2.45 9.05
N ALA A 28 -1.32 -3.49 9.82
CA ALA A 28 0.05 -3.81 10.21
C ALA A 28 0.85 -4.50 9.09
N SER A 29 0.17 -5.18 8.17
CA SER A 29 0.80 -6.00 7.13
C SER A 29 0.97 -5.28 5.77
N HIS A 30 0.60 -4.01 5.62
CA HIS A 30 0.73 -3.32 4.32
C HIS A 30 2.18 -3.09 3.85
N HIS A 31 3.19 -3.33 4.70
CA HIS A 31 4.61 -3.37 4.33
C HIS A 31 5.14 -4.79 4.09
N GLU A 32 4.29 -5.81 4.21
CA GLU A 32 4.64 -7.16 3.80
C GLU A 32 4.70 -7.23 2.28
N LYS A 33 5.64 -8.01 1.77
CA LYS A 33 5.86 -8.19 0.32
C LYS A 33 5.71 -9.68 0.00
N PRO A 34 5.02 -10.06 -1.09
CA PRO A 34 4.82 -11.47 -1.44
C PRO A 34 6.11 -12.29 -1.62
N ASP A 35 7.26 -11.66 -1.89
CA ASP A 35 8.58 -12.28 -1.93
C ASP A 35 9.20 -12.59 -0.55
N GLY A 36 8.56 -12.15 0.54
CA GLY A 36 9.04 -12.34 1.91
C GLY A 36 10.08 -11.35 2.38
N SER A 37 10.47 -10.37 1.56
CA SER A 37 11.43 -9.31 1.94
C SER A 37 10.79 -8.18 2.77
N GLY A 38 9.46 -8.22 2.92
CA GLY A 38 8.67 -7.27 3.69
C GLY A 38 8.75 -7.48 5.20
N TYR A 39 7.97 -6.67 5.92
CA TYR A 39 7.95 -6.65 7.38
C TYR A 39 6.53 -6.31 7.88
N PRO A 40 6.19 -6.61 9.15
CA PRO A 40 7.04 -7.09 10.25
C PRO A 40 7.24 -8.61 10.39
N GLN A 41 6.45 -9.44 9.72
CA GLN A 41 6.43 -10.89 9.89
C GLN A 41 7.18 -11.64 8.76
N GLY A 42 7.44 -11.01 7.62
CA GLY A 42 8.13 -11.65 6.49
C GLY A 42 7.23 -12.68 5.80
N LEU A 43 5.96 -12.31 5.60
CA LEU A 43 4.95 -13.22 5.02
C LEU A 43 5.23 -13.47 3.53
N LEU A 44 4.94 -14.68 3.06
CA LEU A 44 5.18 -15.11 1.67
C LEU A 44 3.87 -15.30 0.90
N GLY A 45 3.81 -14.78 -0.32
CA GLY A 45 2.70 -14.98 -1.25
C GLY A 45 1.33 -14.66 -0.62
N ASP A 46 0.42 -15.63 -0.69
CA ASP A 46 -0.95 -15.52 -0.17
C ASP A 46 -1.04 -15.51 1.36
N ALA A 47 0.05 -15.71 2.08
CA ALA A 47 0.08 -15.44 3.52
C ALA A 47 -0.09 -13.93 3.80
N VAL A 48 0.29 -13.06 2.85
CA VAL A 48 -0.01 -11.63 2.92
C VAL A 48 -1.51 -11.43 2.66
N PRO A 49 -2.28 -10.86 3.63
CA PRO A 49 -3.71 -10.64 3.43
C PRO A 49 -4.00 -9.81 2.19
N LEU A 50 -5.04 -10.17 1.43
CA LEU A 50 -5.45 -9.44 0.22
C LEU A 50 -5.60 -7.93 0.47
N GLN A 51 -6.21 -7.55 1.59
CA GLN A 51 -6.40 -6.16 1.99
C GLN A 51 -5.05 -5.43 2.13
N ALA A 52 -4.05 -6.09 2.71
CA ALA A 52 -2.71 -5.54 2.85
C ALA A 52 -2.00 -5.41 1.50
N ARG A 53 -2.18 -6.39 0.59
CA ARG A 53 -1.64 -6.33 -0.79
C ARG A 53 -2.25 -5.17 -1.59
N ILE A 54 -3.55 -4.93 -1.45
CA ILE A 54 -4.25 -3.78 -2.05
C ILE A 54 -3.68 -2.47 -1.47
N MET A 55 -3.58 -2.37 -0.13
CA MET A 55 -3.04 -1.19 0.54
C MET A 55 -1.60 -0.90 0.13
N ALA A 56 -0.75 -1.92 -0.01
CA ALA A 56 0.65 -1.75 -0.41
C ALA A 56 0.78 -1.04 -1.76
N ILE A 57 0.01 -1.48 -2.77
CA ILE A 57 0.02 -0.84 -4.10
C ILE A 57 -0.48 0.60 -4.02
N ALA A 58 -1.58 0.83 -3.30
CA ALA A 58 -2.15 2.18 -3.13
C ALA A 58 -1.18 3.12 -2.41
N ASP A 59 -0.57 2.68 -1.30
CA ASP A 59 0.36 3.47 -0.49
C ASP A 59 1.64 3.82 -1.27
N ILE A 60 2.20 2.85 -2.01
CA ILE A 60 3.38 3.10 -2.86
C ILE A 60 3.03 4.09 -3.97
N PHE A 61 1.90 3.91 -4.65
CA PHE A 61 1.49 4.80 -5.75
C PHE A 61 1.30 6.24 -5.24
N GLU A 62 0.51 6.42 -4.18
CA GLU A 62 0.29 7.71 -3.52
C GLU A 62 1.62 8.34 -3.10
N ALA A 63 2.50 7.58 -2.44
CA ALA A 63 3.79 8.08 -1.97
C ALA A 63 4.71 8.58 -3.10
N LEU A 64 4.61 8.00 -4.30
CA LEU A 64 5.41 8.39 -5.47
C LEU A 64 4.83 9.61 -6.19
N THR A 65 3.51 9.77 -6.22
CA THR A 65 2.82 10.84 -6.95
C THR A 65 2.44 12.04 -6.09
N ALA A 66 2.51 11.93 -4.75
CA ALA A 66 2.11 13.00 -3.83
C ALA A 66 2.91 14.29 -4.04
N LYS A 67 2.19 15.40 -4.25
CA LYS A 67 2.75 16.74 -4.52
C LYS A 67 3.44 17.37 -3.30
N ASN A 68 3.01 17.02 -2.09
CA ASN A 68 3.32 17.77 -0.87
C ASN A 68 4.57 17.28 -0.13
N ARG A 69 5.56 16.69 -0.81
CA ARG A 69 6.83 16.32 -0.18
C ARG A 69 7.86 17.46 -0.33
N PRO A 70 8.29 18.14 0.77
CA PRO A 70 9.12 19.35 0.71
C PRO A 70 10.47 19.20 -0.01
N TYR A 71 10.92 17.96 -0.22
CA TYR A 71 12.25 17.63 -0.72
C TYR A 71 12.24 16.80 -2.00
N LYS A 72 11.08 16.51 -2.60
CA LYS A 72 10.99 15.66 -3.78
C LYS A 72 9.85 16.09 -4.69
N GLN A 73 10.15 16.35 -5.95
CA GLN A 73 9.13 16.56 -6.97
C GLN A 73 8.28 15.30 -7.13
N PRO A 74 6.95 15.42 -7.25
CA PRO A 74 6.07 14.28 -7.50
C PRO A 74 6.44 13.62 -8.83
N MET A 75 6.41 12.29 -8.86
CA MET A 75 6.52 11.54 -10.12
C MET A 75 5.20 11.62 -10.87
N SER A 76 5.25 11.53 -12.20
CA SER A 76 4.05 11.34 -13.00
C SER A 76 3.41 9.96 -12.69
N PRO A 77 2.09 9.82 -12.89
CA PRO A 77 1.40 8.54 -12.75
C PRO A 77 2.05 7.41 -13.54
N ASP A 78 2.45 7.69 -14.79
CA ASP A 78 3.09 6.71 -15.66
C ASP A 78 4.45 6.25 -15.12
N GLU A 79 5.26 7.18 -14.59
CA GLU A 79 6.55 6.85 -13.96
C GLU A 79 6.35 6.00 -12.70
N ALA A 80 5.36 6.32 -11.87
CA ALA A 80 5.01 5.53 -10.70
C ALA A 80 4.52 4.13 -11.10
N GLY A 81 3.69 4.02 -12.14
CA GLY A 81 3.25 2.75 -12.72
C GLY A 81 4.41 1.89 -13.24
N ALA A 82 5.43 2.50 -13.85
CA ALA A 82 6.63 1.80 -14.31
C ALA A 82 7.51 1.31 -13.14
N ILE A 83 7.54 2.02 -12.02
CA ILE A 83 8.21 1.54 -10.79
C ILE A 83 7.47 0.33 -10.23
N LEU A 84 6.13 0.40 -10.13
CA LEU A 84 5.32 -0.73 -9.68
C LEU A 84 5.47 -1.94 -10.61
N GLU A 85 5.61 -1.75 -11.92
CA GLU A 85 5.87 -2.85 -12.85
C GLU A 85 7.20 -3.58 -12.55
N LYS A 86 8.24 -2.83 -12.17
CA LYS A 86 9.53 -3.41 -11.75
C LYS A 86 9.37 -4.18 -10.45
N MET A 87 8.62 -3.65 -9.49
CA MET A 87 8.33 -4.34 -8.22
C MET A 87 7.54 -5.63 -8.46
N LYS A 88 6.56 -5.61 -9.37
CA LYS A 88 5.84 -6.82 -9.81
C LYS A 88 6.80 -7.88 -10.35
N LYS A 89 7.76 -7.50 -11.20
CA LYS A 89 8.77 -8.44 -11.75
C LYS A 89 9.66 -9.05 -10.66
N GLY A 90 9.89 -8.31 -9.56
CA GLY A 90 10.58 -8.79 -8.37
C GLY A 90 9.70 -9.58 -7.38
N ASN A 91 8.41 -9.76 -7.67
CA ASN A 91 7.41 -10.34 -6.76
C ASN A 91 7.26 -9.58 -5.43
N GLU A 92 7.63 -8.29 -5.40
CA GLU A 92 7.53 -7.44 -4.22
C GLU A 92 6.10 -6.92 -3.97
N ILE A 93 5.26 -6.96 -5.00
CA ILE A 93 3.84 -6.62 -4.94
C ILE A 93 3.03 -7.70 -5.65
N ASP A 94 1.73 -7.70 -5.39
CA ASP A 94 0.78 -8.60 -6.06
C ASP A 94 0.66 -8.28 -7.55
N GLY A 95 0.98 -9.26 -8.40
CA GLY A 95 0.96 -9.08 -9.85
C GLY A 95 -0.44 -8.98 -10.45
N ASP A 96 -1.42 -9.69 -9.88
CA ASP A 96 -2.80 -9.70 -10.37
C ASP A 96 -3.48 -8.36 -10.04
N LEU A 97 -3.24 -7.84 -8.82
CA LEU A 97 -3.73 -6.51 -8.44
C LEU A 97 -3.06 -5.40 -9.25
N TYR A 98 -1.75 -5.51 -9.54
CA TYR A 98 -1.08 -4.56 -10.43
C TYR A 98 -1.74 -4.54 -11.81
N ASP A 99 -1.95 -5.72 -12.41
CA ASP A 99 -2.56 -5.81 -13.74
C ASP A 99 -3.98 -5.25 -13.73
N LEU A 100 -4.77 -5.54 -12.69
CA LEU A 100 -6.09 -4.95 -12.51
C LEU A 100 -6.05 -3.42 -12.48
N CYS A 101 -5.14 -2.81 -11.71
CA CYS A 101 -4.98 -1.36 -11.65
C CYS A 101 -4.55 -0.77 -13.01
N ARG A 102 -3.60 -1.41 -13.70
CA ARG A 102 -3.13 -0.99 -15.02
C ARG A 102 -4.27 -1.03 -16.04
N ASP A 103 -5.01 -2.14 -16.11
CA ASP A 103 -6.05 -2.36 -17.11
C ASP A 103 -7.26 -1.43 -16.91
N ASN A 104 -7.46 -0.94 -15.69
CA ASN A 104 -8.47 0.08 -15.37
C ASN A 104 -7.94 1.53 -15.45
N GLY A 105 -6.71 1.74 -15.93
CA GLY A 105 -6.15 3.09 -16.13
C GLY A 105 -5.84 3.86 -14.85
N ILE A 106 -5.70 3.17 -13.71
CA ILE A 106 -5.39 3.79 -12.41
C ILE A 106 -4.05 4.52 -12.47
N PHE A 107 -3.06 3.92 -13.13
CA PHE A 107 -1.72 4.52 -13.24
C PHE A 107 -1.60 5.60 -14.32
N SER A 108 -2.68 5.92 -15.03
CA SER A 108 -2.69 6.99 -16.04
C SER A 108 -3.19 8.33 -15.48
N HIS A 109 -3.64 8.34 -14.22
CA HIS A 109 -4.20 9.51 -13.56
C HIS A 109 -3.57 9.63 -12.18
N PRO A 110 -3.31 10.86 -11.68
CA PRO A 110 -2.90 11.02 -10.29
C PRO A 110 -4.02 10.52 -9.37
N PRO A 111 -3.68 10.05 -8.15
CA PRO A 111 -4.67 9.81 -7.12
C PRO A 111 -5.53 11.06 -6.93
N VAL A 112 -6.82 10.86 -6.63
CA VAL A 112 -7.71 11.96 -6.28
C VAL A 112 -7.21 12.52 -4.94
N SER A 113 -6.48 13.62 -4.98
CA SER A 113 -6.10 14.34 -3.77
C SER A 113 -7.35 15.05 -3.25
N ASP A 114 -7.96 14.50 -2.21
CA ASP A 114 -9.01 15.18 -1.48
C ASP A 114 -8.38 16.28 -0.62
N ASP A 115 -8.12 17.43 -1.25
CA ASP A 115 -7.60 18.63 -0.56
C ASP A 115 -8.70 19.31 0.29
N SER A 116 -9.85 18.67 0.53
CA SER A 116 -11.00 19.27 1.23
C SER A 116 -11.04 19.06 2.76
N PHE A 117 -9.98 18.52 3.37
CA PHE A 117 -9.88 18.26 4.82
C PHE A 117 -8.90 19.17 5.58
N ASP A 118 -8.41 20.25 4.95
CA ASP A 118 -7.47 21.21 5.54
C ASP A 118 -8.10 22.54 6.02
N ASP A 119 -9.43 22.60 6.24
CA ASP A 119 -10.14 23.75 6.85
C ASP A 119 -10.57 23.50 8.31
#